data_AF-A0A3P6QQ26-F1
#
_entry.id   AF-A0A3P6QQ26-F1
#
_cell.length_a   1.000
_cell.length_b   1.000
_cell.length_c   1.000
_cell.angle_alpha   90.00
_cell.angle_beta   90.00
_cell.angle_gamma   90.00
#
_symmetry.space_group_name_H-M   'P 1'
#
loop_
_entity.id
_entity.type
_entity.pdbx_description
1 polymer ?
#
loop_
_entity_poly.entity_id
_entity_poly.type
_entity_poly.pdbx_seq_one_letter_code
_entity_poly.pdbx_strand_id
1 'polypeptide(L)'
;MLTIVMRPTAAILWAVFGLSHLLRHPKPLDLIFKTVLPAALPVLALCTLIDSLYYLRPTCALWNFFNFNVLKGGSAHFGVHPWYWYFLEGLPSVLTIQILPIVLGLLSPLRPTLLPLLASAVYVLAHTLLPHKEQRFLLPIIPLLCIYAGPFFAARKASPWRRVLLYTMLAVNAAIALYCGLRHQVGPYHAADSVLTLAAKKGGNASVAALMPCYTIPGHSYFHDGVDKIRMLDCSPSLDTSVPNKEMTADEADKFHKNPRNWVDRHWNEVRWHTYVLMFEKTYLQLADWFRRFHYTVCDRVFHADIPISDRQDRHIVVLCKT
;
A
#
# COMPACT_ATOMS: atom_id res chain seq x y z
N MET A 1 -1.12 -22.70 3.82
CA MET A 1 -0.67 -22.65 2.41
C MET A 1 -1.32 -21.52 1.63
N LEU A 2 -2.66 -21.45 1.60
CA LEU A 2 -3.38 -20.39 0.87
C LEU A 2 -2.92 -18.97 1.22
N THR A 3 -2.66 -18.70 2.50
CA THR A 3 -2.10 -17.43 2.98
C THR A 3 -0.74 -17.08 2.35
N ILE A 4 0.12 -18.08 2.12
CA ILE A 4 1.43 -17.90 1.47
C ILE A 4 1.25 -17.68 -0.03
N VAL A 5 0.31 -18.36 -0.67
CA VAL A 5 0.02 -18.15 -2.08
C VAL A 5 -0.48 -16.72 -2.34
N MET A 6 -1.43 -16.25 -1.54
CA MET A 6 -1.96 -14.89 -1.66
C MET A 6 -0.95 -13.82 -1.20
N ARG A 7 -0.11 -14.14 -0.21
CA ARG A 7 0.90 -13.23 0.34
C ARG A 7 2.20 -13.98 0.61
N PRO A 8 3.13 -14.02 -0.36
CA PRO A 8 4.36 -14.82 -0.26
C PRO A 8 5.21 -14.50 0.97
N THR A 9 5.22 -13.23 1.39
CA THR A 9 5.96 -12.79 2.59
C THR A 9 5.47 -13.45 3.89
N ALA A 10 4.22 -13.94 3.94
CA ALA A 10 3.70 -14.69 5.09
C ALA A 10 4.50 -15.98 5.34
N ALA A 11 5.21 -16.52 4.33
CA ALA A 11 6.08 -17.67 4.49
C ALA A 11 7.13 -17.48 5.60
N ILE A 12 7.66 -16.25 5.76
CA ILE A 12 8.68 -15.92 6.77
C ILE A 12 8.13 -16.14 8.19
N LEU A 13 6.89 -15.71 8.42
CA LEU A 13 6.23 -15.84 9.72
C LEU A 13 5.87 -17.31 10.01
N TRP A 14 5.31 -17.99 9.02
CA TRP A 14 4.96 -19.41 9.13
C TRP A 14 6.17 -20.34 9.22
N ALA A 15 7.33 -19.95 8.68
CA ALA A 15 8.56 -20.72 8.81
C ALA A 15 8.98 -20.88 10.28
N VAL A 16 8.83 -19.84 11.11
CA VAL A 16 9.18 -19.91 12.54
C VAL A 16 8.24 -20.85 13.30
N PHE A 17 6.93 -20.72 13.10
CA PHE A 17 5.95 -21.62 13.72
C PHE A 17 6.08 -23.06 13.19
N GLY A 18 6.25 -23.22 11.89
CA GLY A 18 6.40 -24.50 11.21
C GLY A 18 7.65 -25.24 11.65
N LEU A 19 8.80 -24.54 11.74
CA LEU A 19 10.04 -25.12 12.23
C LEU A 19 9.92 -25.50 13.71
N SER A 20 9.37 -24.62 14.56
CA SER A 20 9.14 -24.97 15.97
C SER A 20 8.21 -26.17 16.15
N HIS A 21 7.21 -26.33 15.28
CA HIS A 21 6.31 -27.47 15.32
C HIS A 21 7.01 -28.75 14.85
N LEU A 22 7.74 -28.66 13.73
CA LEU A 22 8.49 -29.78 13.16
C LEU A 22 9.54 -30.33 14.13
N LEU A 23 10.31 -29.44 14.79
CA LEU A 23 11.34 -29.83 15.76
C LEU A 23 10.77 -30.50 17.02
N ARG A 24 9.51 -30.26 17.35
CA ARG A 24 8.83 -30.85 18.52
C ARG A 24 7.98 -32.07 18.14
N HIS A 25 7.80 -32.34 16.85
CA HIS A 25 6.97 -33.44 16.39
C HIS A 25 7.74 -34.77 16.50
N PRO A 26 7.13 -35.84 17.06
CA PRO A 26 7.82 -37.12 17.28
C PRO A 26 8.23 -37.81 15.97
N LYS A 27 7.54 -37.51 14.86
CA LYS A 27 7.82 -38.07 13.53
C LYS A 27 7.83 -36.95 12.47
N PRO A 28 8.92 -36.18 12.35
CA PRO A 28 8.94 -34.98 11.50
C PRO A 28 8.79 -35.32 10.01
N LEU A 29 9.39 -36.42 9.55
CA LEU A 29 9.27 -36.86 8.16
C LEU A 29 7.82 -37.25 7.81
N ASP A 30 7.14 -37.96 8.70
CA ASP A 30 5.73 -38.31 8.51
C ASP A 30 4.86 -37.06 8.38
N LEU A 31 5.08 -36.05 9.22
CA LEU A 31 4.35 -34.78 9.14
C LEU A 31 4.56 -34.09 7.78
N ILE A 32 5.80 -34.07 7.28
CA ILE A 32 6.13 -33.46 5.98
C ILE A 32 5.42 -34.21 4.84
N PHE A 33 5.64 -35.53 4.75
CA PHE A 33 5.19 -36.32 3.61
C PHE A 33 3.70 -36.67 3.64
N LYS A 34 3.11 -36.84 4.83
CA LYS A 34 1.70 -37.24 4.98
C LYS A 34 0.74 -36.05 5.19
N THR A 35 1.24 -34.89 5.57
CA THR A 35 0.38 -33.72 5.88
C THR A 35 0.79 -32.47 5.10
N VAL A 36 2.04 -32.02 5.21
CA VAL A 36 2.46 -30.74 4.62
C VAL A 36 2.45 -30.80 3.09
N LEU A 37 3.11 -31.79 2.48
CA LEU A 37 3.17 -31.92 1.02
C LEU A 37 1.79 -32.21 0.40
N PRO A 38 0.98 -33.16 0.91
CA PRO A 38 -0.36 -33.41 0.36
C PRO A 38 -1.31 -32.22 0.50
N ALA A 39 -1.12 -31.35 1.50
CA ALA A 39 -1.92 -30.13 1.64
C ALA A 39 -1.38 -28.97 0.78
N ALA A 40 -0.07 -28.88 0.56
CA ALA A 40 0.55 -27.76 -0.14
C ALA A 40 0.54 -27.90 -1.67
N LEU A 41 0.86 -29.09 -2.18
CA LEU A 41 1.01 -29.34 -3.61
C LEU A 41 -0.28 -29.13 -4.41
N PRO A 42 -1.47 -29.60 -3.97
CA PRO A 42 -2.71 -29.36 -4.71
C PRO A 42 -3.07 -27.88 -4.79
N VAL A 43 -2.84 -27.12 -3.71
CA VAL A 43 -3.09 -25.67 -3.68
C VAL A 43 -2.15 -24.95 -4.64
N LEU A 44 -0.85 -25.30 -4.66
CA LEU A 44 0.12 -24.75 -5.60
C LEU A 44 -0.23 -25.07 -7.05
N ALA A 45 -0.58 -26.32 -7.33
CA ALA A 45 -0.95 -26.78 -8.67
C ALA A 45 -2.21 -26.06 -9.15
N LEU A 46 -3.24 -25.96 -8.30
CA LEU A 46 -4.48 -25.27 -8.62
C LEU A 46 -4.26 -23.78 -8.89
N CYS A 47 -3.49 -23.08 -8.05
CA CYS A 47 -3.20 -21.66 -8.27
C CYS A 47 -2.38 -21.43 -9.54
N THR A 48 -1.35 -22.26 -9.78
CA THR A 48 -0.54 -22.20 -11.02
C THR A 48 -1.41 -22.47 -12.25
N LEU A 49 -2.34 -23.42 -12.17
CA LEU A 49 -3.28 -23.71 -13.24
C LEU A 49 -4.21 -22.53 -13.51
N ILE A 50 -4.84 -21.97 -12.48
CA ILE A 50 -5.74 -20.81 -12.60
C ILE A 50 -5.00 -19.62 -13.22
N ASP A 51 -3.82 -19.29 -12.69
CA ASP A 51 -2.98 -18.21 -13.24
C ASP A 51 -2.64 -18.48 -14.71
N SER A 52 -2.22 -19.71 -15.03
CA SER A 52 -1.83 -20.07 -16.40
C SER A 52 -2.99 -20.00 -17.39
N LEU A 53 -4.21 -20.39 -16.96
CA LEU A 53 -5.42 -20.29 -17.76
C LEU A 53 -5.80 -18.83 -18.01
N TYR A 54 -5.69 -17.97 -17.00
CA TYR A 54 -6.02 -16.55 -17.13
C TYR A 54 -5.01 -15.79 -18.02
N TYR A 55 -3.71 -16.04 -17.83
CA TYR A 55 -2.65 -15.42 -18.62
C TYR A 55 -2.42 -16.08 -19.98
N LEU A 56 -3.13 -17.17 -20.30
CA LEU A 56 -2.98 -17.97 -21.51
C LEU A 56 -1.53 -18.46 -21.76
N ARG A 57 -0.75 -18.62 -20.69
CA ARG A 57 0.65 -19.06 -20.73
C ARG A 57 1.05 -19.69 -19.39
N PRO A 58 1.96 -20.69 -19.36
CA PRO A 58 2.44 -21.26 -18.11
C PRO A 58 2.98 -20.19 -17.17
N THR A 59 2.27 -19.95 -16.06
CA THR A 59 2.54 -18.85 -15.13
C THR A 59 2.46 -19.36 -13.69
N CYS A 60 3.54 -19.17 -12.93
CA CYS A 60 3.56 -19.37 -11.49
C CYS A 60 3.75 -18.01 -10.81
N ALA A 61 2.68 -17.46 -10.22
CA ALA A 61 2.71 -16.14 -9.59
C ALA A 61 3.74 -16.06 -8.44
N LEU A 62 3.89 -17.13 -7.65
CA LEU A 62 4.88 -17.20 -6.56
C LEU A 62 6.31 -17.05 -7.07
N TRP A 63 6.65 -17.73 -8.15
CA TRP A 63 7.97 -17.63 -8.77
C TRP A 63 8.20 -16.23 -9.35
N ASN A 64 7.21 -15.69 -10.06
CA ASN A 64 7.30 -14.35 -10.63
C ASN A 64 7.48 -13.27 -9.55
N PHE A 65 6.76 -13.40 -8.43
CA PHE A 65 6.92 -12.53 -7.26
C PHE A 65 8.36 -12.58 -6.74
N PHE A 66 8.90 -13.78 -6.52
CA PHE A 66 10.25 -13.96 -6.00
C PHE A 66 11.30 -13.41 -6.96
N ASN A 67 11.18 -13.73 -8.26
CA ASN A 67 12.07 -13.25 -9.29
C ASN A 67 12.09 -11.72 -9.38
N PHE A 68 10.92 -11.08 -9.41
CA PHE A 68 10.84 -9.62 -9.53
C PHE A 68 11.31 -8.88 -8.26
N ASN A 69 10.84 -9.29 -7.09
CA ASN A 69 11.07 -8.53 -5.86
C ASN A 69 12.42 -8.86 -5.20
N VAL A 70 12.87 -10.11 -5.28
CA VAL A 70 14.07 -10.59 -4.55
C VAL A 70 15.27 -10.69 -5.48
N LEU A 71 15.12 -11.32 -6.66
CA LEU A 71 16.27 -11.52 -7.57
C LEU A 71 16.60 -10.27 -8.39
N LYS A 72 15.58 -9.57 -8.89
CA LYS A 72 15.74 -8.37 -9.72
C LYS A 72 15.73 -7.06 -8.94
N GLY A 73 15.37 -7.07 -7.66
CA GLY A 73 15.36 -5.86 -6.83
C GLY A 73 14.28 -4.82 -7.20
N GLY A 74 13.29 -5.18 -8.02
CA GLY A 74 12.31 -4.23 -8.59
C GLY A 74 11.44 -3.50 -7.56
N SER A 75 11.44 -3.95 -6.30
CA SER A 75 10.79 -3.23 -5.21
C SER A 75 11.41 -1.86 -4.93
N ALA A 76 12.71 -1.67 -5.20
CA ALA A 76 13.41 -0.40 -4.97
C ALA A 76 12.87 0.77 -5.81
N HIS A 77 12.22 0.47 -6.94
CA HIS A 77 11.57 1.46 -7.82
C HIS A 77 10.47 2.26 -7.11
N PHE A 78 9.82 1.66 -6.11
CA PHE A 78 8.75 2.30 -5.35
C PHE A 78 9.25 3.14 -4.16
N GLY A 79 10.54 3.47 -4.15
CA GLY A 79 11.20 4.23 -3.10
C GLY A 79 11.90 3.33 -2.07
N VAL A 80 12.90 3.90 -1.41
CA VAL A 80 13.76 3.20 -0.45
C VAL A 80 13.79 3.92 0.89
N HIS A 81 13.88 3.13 1.96
CA HIS A 81 13.99 3.64 3.32
C HIS A 81 15.20 3.04 4.05
N PRO A 82 15.80 3.77 5.01
CA PRO A 82 16.89 3.25 5.83
C PRO A 82 16.53 1.92 6.51
N TRP A 83 17.54 1.11 6.84
CA TRP A 83 17.33 -0.19 7.49
C TRP A 83 16.57 -0.06 8.83
N TYR A 84 16.80 1.02 9.58
CA TYR A 84 16.18 1.22 10.89
C TYR A 84 14.71 1.68 10.82
N TRP A 85 14.17 1.94 9.64
CA TRP A 85 12.86 2.56 9.45
C TRP A 85 11.72 1.79 10.13
N TYR A 86 11.73 0.44 10.08
CA TYR A 86 10.70 -0.34 10.76
C TYR A 86 10.75 -0.22 12.28
N PHE A 87 11.91 0.06 12.88
CA PHE A 87 12.03 0.22 14.33
C PHE A 87 11.58 1.61 14.79
N LEU A 88 11.93 2.66 14.04
CA LEU A 88 11.64 4.05 14.43
C LEU A 88 10.27 4.55 13.97
N GLU A 89 9.83 4.15 12.78
CA GLU A 89 8.61 4.67 12.16
C GLU A 89 7.56 3.55 11.97
N GLY A 90 7.97 2.39 11.46
CA GLY A 90 7.06 1.30 11.12
C GLY A 90 6.33 0.73 12.34
N LEU A 91 7.04 0.19 13.33
CA LEU A 91 6.46 -0.42 14.52
C LEU A 91 5.66 0.59 15.36
N PRO A 92 6.17 1.80 15.66
CA PRO A 92 5.39 2.79 16.40
C PRO A 92 4.12 3.22 15.67
N SER A 93 4.14 3.35 14.34
CA SER A 93 2.94 3.74 13.58
C SER A 93 1.85 2.66 13.58
N VAL A 94 2.21 1.37 13.47
CA VAL A 94 1.22 0.28 13.47
C VAL A 94 0.78 -0.18 14.86
N LEU A 95 1.62 -0.01 15.87
CA LEU A 95 1.31 -0.36 17.26
C LEU A 95 0.74 0.81 18.07
N THR A 96 0.91 2.04 17.60
CA THR A 96 0.38 3.25 18.23
C THR A 96 0.66 3.28 19.75
N ILE A 97 -0.35 3.59 20.56
CA ILE A 97 -0.28 3.59 22.02
C ILE A 97 -0.23 2.18 22.63
N GLN A 98 -0.61 1.14 21.88
CA GLN A 98 -0.59 -0.24 22.39
C GLN A 98 0.83 -0.81 22.53
N ILE A 99 1.85 -0.13 22.02
CA ILE A 99 3.25 -0.51 22.25
C ILE A 99 3.59 -0.59 23.75
N LEU A 100 3.03 0.30 24.57
CA LEU A 100 3.29 0.34 26.01
C LEU A 100 2.79 -0.92 26.74
N PRO A 101 1.50 -1.30 26.66
CA PRO A 101 1.03 -2.53 27.30
C PRO A 101 1.69 -3.78 26.73
N ILE A 102 2.09 -3.79 25.44
CA ILE A 102 2.84 -4.90 24.83
C ILE A 102 4.21 -5.06 25.50
N VAL A 103 5.00 -3.99 25.58
CA VAL A 103 6.35 -4.05 26.17
C VAL A 103 6.28 -4.38 27.67
N LEU A 104 5.41 -3.72 28.42
CA LEU A 104 5.27 -3.99 29.86
C LEU A 104 4.69 -5.38 30.15
N GLY A 105 3.82 -5.89 29.28
CA GLY A 105 3.28 -7.24 29.41
C GLY A 105 4.28 -8.32 28.99
N LEU A 106 5.22 -8.02 28.08
CA LEU A 106 6.35 -8.89 27.76
C LEU A 106 7.31 -9.06 28.94
N LEU A 107 7.46 -8.04 29.80
CA LEU A 107 8.26 -8.10 31.02
C LEU A 107 7.52 -8.76 32.20
N SER A 108 6.22 -9.07 32.04
CA SER A 108 5.40 -9.66 33.10
C SER A 108 5.74 -11.14 33.34
N PRO A 109 5.67 -11.65 34.59
CA PRO A 109 5.76 -13.08 34.86
C PRO A 109 4.60 -13.89 34.23
N LEU A 110 3.48 -13.23 33.90
CA LEU A 110 2.33 -13.84 33.25
C LEU A 110 2.47 -13.92 31.71
N ARG A 111 3.64 -13.58 31.16
CA ARG A 111 3.87 -13.55 29.72
C ARG A 111 3.65 -14.94 29.08
N PRO A 112 3.05 -15.00 27.88
CA PRO A 112 2.95 -16.23 27.12
C PRO A 112 4.34 -16.67 26.61
N THR A 113 4.38 -17.74 25.84
CA THR A 113 5.61 -18.20 25.18
C THR A 113 6.24 -17.10 24.32
N LEU A 114 7.56 -17.14 24.13
CA LEU A 114 8.29 -16.18 23.29
C LEU A 114 8.16 -16.46 21.78
N LEU A 115 7.47 -17.53 21.39
CA LEU A 115 7.39 -17.95 19.99
C LEU A 115 6.71 -16.91 19.08
N PRO A 116 5.59 -16.26 19.46
CA PRO A 116 5.01 -15.15 18.67
C PRO A 116 5.94 -13.94 18.54
N LEU A 117 6.69 -13.59 19.59
CA LEU A 117 7.68 -12.52 19.54
C LEU A 117 8.82 -12.89 18.59
N LEU A 118 9.35 -14.12 18.68
CA LEU A 118 10.40 -14.59 17.79
C LEU A 118 9.94 -14.57 16.33
N ALA A 119 8.74 -15.06 16.04
CA ALA A 119 8.17 -15.02 14.70
C ALA A 119 8.04 -13.59 14.17
N SER A 120 7.58 -12.66 15.02
CA SER A 120 7.45 -11.25 14.67
C SER A 120 8.83 -10.59 14.45
N ALA A 121 9.82 -10.89 15.29
CA ALA A 121 11.17 -10.36 15.18
C ALA A 121 11.86 -10.85 13.90
N VAL A 122 11.80 -12.14 13.59
CA VAL A 122 12.31 -12.71 12.33
C VAL A 122 11.62 -12.06 11.14
N TYR A 123 10.30 -11.85 11.21
CA TYR A 123 9.55 -11.18 10.15
C TYR A 123 10.03 -9.74 9.91
N VAL A 124 10.16 -8.93 10.96
CA VAL A 124 10.64 -7.54 10.86
C VAL A 124 12.09 -7.49 10.36
N LEU A 125 12.97 -8.36 10.86
CA LEU A 125 14.36 -8.43 10.43
C LEU A 125 14.48 -8.80 8.95
N ALA A 126 13.70 -9.77 8.49
CA ALA A 126 13.69 -10.14 7.07
C ALA A 126 13.20 -8.99 6.18
N HIS A 127 12.17 -8.25 6.59
CA HIS A 127 11.69 -7.09 5.84
C HIS A 127 12.66 -5.90 5.91
N THR A 128 13.47 -5.80 6.96
CA THR A 128 14.50 -4.75 7.09
C THR A 128 15.55 -4.85 6.00
N LEU A 129 15.82 -6.06 5.50
CA LEU A 129 16.74 -6.32 4.40
C LEU A 129 16.22 -5.83 3.05
N LEU A 130 14.91 -5.59 2.92
CA LEU A 130 14.31 -5.09 1.68
C LEU A 130 14.49 -3.56 1.58
N PRO A 131 14.94 -3.02 0.42
CA PRO A 131 15.10 -1.58 0.24
C PRO A 131 13.78 -0.82 0.44
N HIS A 132 12.72 -1.32 -0.17
CA HIS A 132 11.37 -0.76 -0.08
C HIS A 132 10.65 -1.21 1.20
N LYS A 133 10.00 -0.26 1.86
CA LYS A 133 9.35 -0.48 3.16
C LYS A 133 8.01 0.22 3.20
N GLU A 134 7.03 -0.45 3.81
CA GLU A 134 5.68 0.09 3.99
C GLU A 134 5.09 -0.39 5.31
N GLN A 135 4.28 0.45 5.95
CA GLN A 135 3.60 0.11 7.21
C GLN A 135 2.71 -1.12 7.04
N ARG A 136 2.04 -1.28 5.88
CA ARG A 136 1.13 -2.41 5.62
C ARG A 136 1.83 -3.77 5.63
N PHE A 137 3.15 -3.81 5.43
CA PHE A 137 3.91 -5.05 5.53
C PHE A 137 3.90 -5.60 6.96
N LEU A 138 3.80 -4.75 7.98
CA LEU A 138 3.75 -5.15 9.39
C LEU A 138 2.37 -5.61 9.89
N LEU A 139 1.29 -5.48 9.11
CA LEU A 139 -0.05 -5.88 9.57
C LEU A 139 -0.13 -7.32 10.12
N PRO A 140 0.55 -8.35 9.53
CA PRO A 140 0.47 -9.72 10.02
C PRO A 140 1.04 -9.94 11.43
N ILE A 141 1.97 -9.09 11.89
CA ILE A 141 2.60 -9.24 13.21
C ILE A 141 1.82 -8.55 14.33
N ILE A 142 0.93 -7.61 14.00
CA ILE A 142 0.12 -6.88 14.99
C ILE A 142 -0.62 -7.83 15.95
N PRO A 143 -1.44 -8.79 15.48
CA PRO A 143 -2.17 -9.67 16.39
C PRO A 143 -1.23 -10.51 17.27
N LEU A 144 -0.06 -10.95 16.74
CA LEU A 144 0.91 -11.72 17.51
C LEU A 144 1.52 -10.91 18.65
N LEU A 145 1.85 -9.65 18.39
CA LEU A 145 2.40 -8.75 19.40
C LEU A 145 1.33 -8.34 20.43
N CYS A 146 0.08 -8.16 20.02
CA CYS A 146 -1.03 -7.83 20.91
C CYS A 146 -1.31 -8.89 21.98
N ILE A 147 -0.91 -10.16 21.78
CA ILE A 147 -1.03 -11.21 22.82
C ILE A 147 -0.25 -10.79 24.09
N TYR A 148 0.88 -10.09 23.95
CA TYR A 148 1.68 -9.64 25.08
C TYR A 148 1.05 -8.47 25.83
N ALA A 149 0.05 -7.77 25.28
CA ALA A 149 -0.69 -6.75 26.03
C ALA A 149 -1.60 -7.37 27.13
N GLY A 150 -2.05 -8.61 26.94
CA GLY A 150 -2.93 -9.32 27.88
C GLY A 150 -2.38 -9.38 29.31
N PRO A 151 -1.15 -9.91 29.53
CA PRO A 151 -0.49 -9.93 30.83
C PRO A 151 -0.44 -8.58 31.57
N PHE A 152 -0.23 -7.48 30.85
CA PHE A 152 -0.21 -6.13 31.43
C PHE A 152 -1.55 -5.74 32.05
N PHE A 153 -2.65 -6.04 31.35
CA PHE A 153 -4.00 -5.78 31.86
C PHE A 153 -4.46 -6.82 32.88
N ALA A 154 -4.03 -8.08 32.75
CA ALA A 154 -4.34 -9.16 33.69
C ALA A 154 -3.77 -8.87 35.09
N ALA A 155 -2.53 -8.39 35.17
CA ALA A 155 -1.91 -7.95 36.41
C ALA A 155 -2.66 -6.79 37.10
N ARG A 156 -3.53 -6.09 36.38
CA ARG A 156 -4.33 -4.95 36.85
C ARG A 156 -5.83 -5.25 36.91
N LYS A 157 -6.22 -6.54 36.98
CA LYS A 157 -7.63 -6.96 36.91
C LYS A 157 -8.54 -6.25 37.92
N ALA A 158 -8.07 -6.06 39.16
CA ALA A 158 -8.82 -5.41 40.23
C ALA A 158 -8.73 -3.87 40.22
N SER A 159 -7.84 -3.29 39.41
CA SER A 159 -7.62 -1.85 39.40
C SER A 159 -8.66 -1.14 38.52
N PRO A 160 -9.33 -0.07 39.00
CA PRO A 160 -10.24 0.72 38.17
C PRO A 160 -9.52 1.35 36.96
N TRP A 161 -8.22 1.60 37.08
CA TRP A 161 -7.37 2.12 36.01
C TRP A 161 -7.31 1.23 34.78
N ARG A 162 -7.55 -0.09 34.92
CA ARG A 162 -7.60 -1.00 33.77
C ARG A 162 -8.62 -0.55 32.73
N ARG A 163 -9.82 -0.16 33.17
CA ARG A 163 -10.89 0.28 32.26
C ARG A 163 -10.53 1.61 31.60
N VAL A 164 -10.01 2.55 32.38
CA VAL A 164 -9.55 3.85 31.88
C VAL A 164 -8.52 3.65 30.76
N LEU A 165 -7.47 2.85 31.00
CA LEU A 165 -6.43 2.58 30.01
C LEU A 165 -6.97 1.93 28.73
N LEU A 166 -7.91 0.97 28.84
CA LEU A 166 -8.53 0.34 27.69
C LEU A 166 -9.38 1.32 26.87
N TYR A 167 -10.19 2.15 27.54
CA TYR A 167 -11.00 3.16 26.86
C TYR A 167 -10.15 4.24 26.22
N THR A 168 -9.08 4.69 26.88
CA THR A 168 -8.13 5.63 26.28
C THR A 168 -7.46 5.03 25.04
N MET A 169 -7.00 3.78 25.10
CA MET A 169 -6.41 3.09 23.96
C MET A 169 -7.38 2.98 22.79
N LEU A 170 -8.65 2.63 23.07
CA LEU A 170 -9.70 2.57 22.05
C LEU A 170 -9.99 3.95 21.46
N ALA A 171 -10.15 4.97 22.31
CA ALA A 171 -10.45 6.34 21.88
C ALA A 171 -9.34 6.93 21.00
N VAL A 172 -8.07 6.76 21.37
CA VAL A 172 -6.93 7.24 20.59
C VAL A 172 -6.88 6.55 19.22
N ASN A 173 -6.99 5.21 19.17
CA ASN A 173 -6.97 4.49 17.91
C ASN A 173 -8.20 4.82 17.03
N ALA A 174 -9.37 4.99 17.63
CA ALA A 174 -10.58 5.42 16.91
C ALA A 174 -10.42 6.83 16.34
N ALA A 175 -9.87 7.77 17.11
CA ALA A 175 -9.60 9.13 16.65
C ALA A 175 -8.61 9.14 15.46
N ILE A 176 -7.52 8.37 15.54
CA ILE A 176 -6.55 8.22 14.44
C ILE A 176 -7.24 7.61 13.21
N ALA A 177 -8.01 6.53 13.39
CA ALA A 177 -8.70 5.87 12.29
C ALA A 177 -9.74 6.79 11.61
N LEU A 178 -10.52 7.53 12.38
CA LEU A 178 -11.49 8.49 11.85
C LEU A 178 -10.81 9.65 11.13
N TYR A 179 -9.73 10.20 11.69
CA TYR A 179 -8.97 11.27 11.05
C TYR A 179 -8.35 10.81 9.73
N CYS A 180 -7.63 9.68 9.73
CA CYS A 180 -6.99 9.14 8.54
C CYS A 180 -7.99 8.60 7.51
N GLY A 181 -9.17 8.13 7.94
CA GLY A 181 -10.19 7.57 7.06
C GLY A 181 -11.15 8.58 6.46
N LEU A 182 -11.42 9.70 7.15
CA LEU A 182 -12.47 10.66 6.77
C LEU A 182 -11.96 12.05 6.41
N ARG A 183 -10.70 12.38 6.76
CA ARG A 183 -10.17 13.75 6.60
C ARG A 183 -8.85 13.78 5.86
N HIS A 184 -7.86 13.03 6.32
CA HIS A 184 -6.51 13.11 5.76
C HIS A 184 -6.36 12.24 4.49
N GLN A 185 -5.86 12.82 3.40
CA GLN A 185 -5.66 12.15 2.10
C GLN A 185 -6.93 11.59 1.43
N VAL A 186 -8.09 12.20 1.70
CA VAL A 186 -9.39 11.81 1.09
C VAL A 186 -9.58 12.34 -0.34
N GLY A 187 -8.75 13.31 -0.75
CA GLY A 187 -8.92 14.04 -2.01
C GLY A 187 -9.05 13.19 -3.27
N PRO A 188 -8.30 12.09 -3.45
CA PRO A 188 -8.42 11.30 -4.67
C PRO A 188 -9.80 10.69 -4.89
N TYR A 189 -10.46 10.26 -3.82
CA TYR A 189 -11.81 9.71 -3.88
C TYR A 189 -12.84 10.82 -4.13
N HIS A 190 -12.73 11.95 -3.43
CA HIS A 190 -13.62 13.09 -3.63
C HIS A 190 -13.47 13.72 -5.04
N ALA A 191 -12.25 13.75 -5.60
CA ALA A 191 -12.01 14.23 -6.95
C ALA A 191 -12.62 13.29 -8.00
N ALA A 192 -12.53 11.97 -7.78
CA ALA A 192 -13.19 10.99 -8.63
C ALA A 192 -14.72 11.10 -8.54
N ASP A 193 -15.27 11.28 -7.34
CA ASP A 193 -16.70 11.48 -7.11
C ASP A 193 -17.24 12.77 -7.76
N SER A 194 -16.48 13.86 -7.66
CA SER A 194 -16.79 15.13 -8.32
C SER A 194 -16.88 14.95 -9.84
N VAL A 195 -15.92 14.25 -10.44
CA VAL A 195 -15.95 13.92 -11.88
C VAL A 195 -17.19 13.12 -12.25
N LEU A 196 -17.52 12.06 -11.50
CA LEU A 196 -18.70 11.23 -11.76
C LEU A 196 -20.00 12.04 -11.66
N THR A 197 -20.11 12.89 -10.64
CA THR A 197 -21.27 13.78 -10.45
C THR A 197 -21.41 14.79 -11.58
N LEU A 198 -20.30 15.39 -12.04
CA LEU A 198 -20.29 16.32 -13.16
C LEU A 198 -20.61 15.61 -14.50
N ALA A 199 -20.09 14.40 -14.69
CA ALA A 199 -20.36 13.56 -15.86
C ALA A 199 -21.84 13.19 -15.96
N ALA A 200 -22.45 12.76 -14.85
CA ALA A 200 -23.87 12.42 -14.80
C ALA A 200 -24.77 13.60 -15.21
N LYS A 201 -24.42 14.83 -14.80
CA LYS A 201 -25.15 16.05 -15.19
C LYS A 201 -25.03 16.39 -16.68
N LYS A 202 -23.96 15.96 -17.36
CA LYS A 202 -23.68 16.25 -18.78
C LYS A 202 -24.02 15.10 -19.73
N GLY A 203 -24.67 14.03 -19.26
CA GLY A 203 -25.10 12.91 -20.09
C GLY A 203 -24.15 11.70 -20.14
N GLY A 204 -23.29 11.53 -19.14
CA GLY A 204 -22.60 10.26 -18.85
C GLY A 204 -21.27 9.99 -19.56
N ASN A 205 -21.00 10.60 -20.72
CA ASN A 205 -19.75 10.34 -21.45
C ASN A 205 -18.61 11.23 -20.93
N ALA A 206 -17.80 10.69 -20.00
CA ALA A 206 -16.65 11.37 -19.44
C ALA A 206 -15.33 10.67 -19.78
N SER A 207 -14.29 11.48 -19.95
CA SER A 207 -12.91 11.03 -20.05
C SER A 207 -12.05 11.88 -19.11
N VAL A 208 -11.08 11.24 -18.45
CA VAL A 208 -10.29 11.83 -17.38
C VAL A 208 -8.81 11.73 -17.68
N ALA A 209 -8.09 12.86 -17.62
CA ALA A 209 -6.63 12.88 -17.55
C ALA A 209 -6.19 13.25 -16.13
N ALA A 210 -5.60 12.31 -15.39
CA ALA A 210 -5.04 12.54 -14.07
C ALA A 210 -3.54 12.85 -14.16
N LEU A 211 -3.22 14.16 -14.19
CA LEU A 211 -1.86 14.69 -14.19
C LEU A 211 -1.35 14.84 -12.76
N MET A 212 -1.23 13.70 -12.08
CA MET A 212 -0.94 13.58 -10.65
C MET A 212 0.15 12.51 -10.43
N PRO A 213 0.83 12.48 -9.27
CA PRO A 213 1.72 11.38 -8.94
C PRO A 213 1.02 10.02 -9.12
N CYS A 214 1.78 9.03 -9.55
CA CYS A 214 1.27 7.68 -9.74
C CYS A 214 0.53 7.13 -8.52
N TYR A 215 -0.47 6.29 -8.79
CA TYR A 215 -1.31 5.63 -7.78
C TYR A 215 -2.07 6.59 -6.85
N THR A 216 -2.13 7.89 -7.17
CA THR A 216 -2.93 8.84 -6.38
C THR A 216 -4.41 8.62 -6.60
N ILE A 217 -4.86 8.60 -7.87
CA ILE A 217 -6.27 8.39 -8.24
C ILE A 217 -6.56 6.89 -8.35
N PRO A 218 -7.70 6.39 -7.81
CA PRO A 218 -8.02 4.96 -7.77
C PRO A 218 -8.26 4.31 -9.14
N GLY A 219 -8.45 5.10 -10.20
CA GLY A 219 -8.66 4.62 -11.56
C GLY A 219 -9.93 3.79 -11.70
N HIS A 220 -9.90 2.74 -12.53
CA HIS A 220 -11.07 1.88 -12.80
C HIS A 220 -11.65 1.19 -11.56
N SER A 221 -10.88 1.05 -10.47
CA SER A 221 -11.40 0.47 -9.23
C SER A 221 -12.49 1.31 -8.55
N TYR A 222 -12.60 2.60 -8.91
CA TYR A 222 -13.61 3.52 -8.40
C TYR A 222 -14.50 4.08 -9.51
N PHE A 223 -13.92 4.43 -10.65
CA PHE A 223 -14.69 4.99 -11.77
C PHE A 223 -15.60 3.96 -12.44
N HIS A 224 -15.27 2.66 -12.37
CA HIS A 224 -16.00 1.59 -13.06
C HIS A 224 -16.34 1.98 -14.52
N ASP A 225 -17.63 1.95 -14.87
CA ASP A 225 -18.16 2.32 -16.19
C ASP A 225 -18.60 3.79 -16.27
N GLY A 226 -18.35 4.59 -15.23
CA GLY A 226 -18.71 6.01 -15.19
C GLY A 226 -17.77 6.91 -16.00
N VAL A 227 -16.68 6.37 -16.54
CA VAL A 227 -15.69 7.07 -17.36
C VAL A 227 -15.17 6.12 -18.45
N ASP A 228 -15.22 6.56 -19.71
CA ASP A 228 -14.83 5.74 -20.87
C ASP A 228 -13.31 5.56 -20.98
N LYS A 229 -12.56 6.61 -20.63
CA LYS A 229 -11.10 6.66 -20.79
C LYS A 229 -10.44 7.36 -19.61
N ILE A 230 -9.44 6.72 -19.05
CA ILE A 230 -8.62 7.25 -17.96
C ILE A 230 -7.16 7.27 -18.42
N ARG A 231 -6.56 8.46 -18.44
CA ARG A 231 -5.13 8.65 -18.67
C ARG A 231 -4.45 9.05 -17.36
N MET A 232 -3.54 8.22 -16.88
CA MET A 232 -2.69 8.51 -15.71
C MET A 232 -1.24 8.54 -16.18
N LEU A 233 -0.40 9.39 -15.55
CA LEU A 233 1.04 9.41 -15.83
C LEU A 233 1.65 8.02 -15.61
N ASP A 234 2.50 7.57 -16.53
CA ASP A 234 3.17 6.28 -16.41
C ASP A 234 4.40 6.35 -15.50
N CYS A 235 4.54 5.32 -14.67
CA CYS A 235 5.68 5.08 -13.79
C CYS A 235 5.96 3.57 -13.69
N SER A 236 5.49 2.80 -14.68
CA SER A 236 5.70 1.37 -14.73
C SER A 236 7.21 1.07 -14.77
N PRO A 237 7.71 0.14 -13.93
CA PRO A 237 9.12 -0.22 -13.95
C PRO A 237 9.46 -0.86 -15.31
N SER A 238 10.57 -0.46 -15.92
CA SER A 238 11.04 -1.07 -17.16
C SER A 238 11.58 -2.48 -16.87
N LEU A 239 10.93 -3.51 -17.38
CA LEU A 239 11.36 -4.91 -17.22
C LEU A 239 12.51 -5.32 -18.17
N ASP A 240 12.97 -4.38 -19.00
CA ASP A 240 14.01 -4.61 -20.00
C ASP A 240 15.40 -4.64 -19.34
N THR A 241 15.91 -5.85 -19.14
CA THR A 241 17.23 -6.11 -18.54
C THR A 241 18.39 -5.86 -19.51
N SER A 242 18.12 -5.49 -20.78
CA SER A 242 19.17 -5.22 -21.77
C SER A 242 19.84 -3.85 -21.59
N VAL A 243 19.27 -2.97 -20.76
CA VAL A 243 19.80 -1.64 -20.47
C VAL A 243 20.25 -1.58 -19.00
N PRO A 244 21.56 -1.66 -18.71
CA PRO A 244 22.07 -1.46 -17.36
C PRO A 244 21.73 -0.04 -16.87
N ASN A 245 21.39 0.11 -15.59
CA ASN A 245 21.11 1.40 -14.90
C ASN A 245 19.86 2.19 -15.37
N LYS A 246 18.90 1.56 -16.07
CA LYS A 246 17.65 2.22 -16.47
C LYS A 246 16.68 2.51 -15.30
N GLU A 247 16.89 1.89 -14.15
CA GLU A 247 16.20 2.26 -12.89
C GLU A 247 16.45 3.72 -12.48
N MET A 248 17.49 4.37 -13.05
CA MET A 248 17.83 5.77 -12.82
C MET A 248 17.30 6.74 -13.88
N THR A 249 16.61 6.26 -14.92
CA THR A 249 15.97 7.14 -15.91
C THR A 249 14.61 7.57 -15.43
N ALA A 250 14.41 8.89 -15.30
CA ALA A 250 13.15 9.52 -14.94
C ALA A 250 11.99 8.97 -15.79
N ASP A 251 10.97 8.44 -15.11
CA ASP A 251 9.73 7.98 -15.74
C ASP A 251 8.89 9.16 -16.27
N GLU A 252 7.72 8.88 -16.84
CA GLU A 252 6.85 9.93 -17.37
C GLU A 252 6.37 10.86 -16.25
N ALA A 253 5.98 10.29 -15.11
CA ALA A 253 5.55 11.06 -13.94
C ALA A 253 6.66 11.99 -13.42
N ASP A 254 7.89 11.51 -13.31
CA ASP A 254 9.06 12.28 -12.91
C ASP A 254 9.34 13.44 -13.88
N LYS A 255 9.27 13.17 -15.19
CA LYS A 255 9.46 14.21 -16.22
C LYS A 255 8.38 15.28 -16.13
N PHE A 256 7.13 14.89 -15.91
CA PHE A 256 6.02 15.82 -15.72
C PHE A 256 6.24 16.68 -14.47
N HIS A 257 6.51 16.08 -13.31
CA HIS A 257 6.67 16.84 -12.06
C HIS A 257 7.94 17.70 -12.03
N LYS A 258 8.98 17.35 -12.80
CA LYS A 258 10.21 18.16 -12.94
C LYS A 258 10.00 19.41 -13.80
N ASN A 259 9.26 19.30 -14.91
CA ASN A 259 8.94 20.44 -15.76
C ASN A 259 7.56 20.27 -16.42
N PRO A 260 6.48 20.64 -15.70
CA PRO A 260 5.12 20.39 -16.17
C PRO A 260 4.82 21.10 -17.49
N ARG A 261 5.35 22.31 -17.69
CA ARG A 261 5.10 23.11 -18.91
C ARG A 261 5.66 22.44 -20.16
N ASN A 262 6.95 22.08 -20.14
CA ASN A 262 7.58 21.40 -21.28
C ASN A 262 6.99 20.01 -21.51
N TRP A 263 6.56 19.31 -20.45
CA TRP A 263 5.89 18.02 -20.61
C TRP A 263 4.53 18.18 -21.32
N VAL A 264 3.70 19.12 -20.85
CA VAL A 264 2.37 19.38 -21.44
C VAL A 264 2.48 19.84 -22.88
N ASP A 265 3.45 20.69 -23.22
CA ASP A 265 3.71 21.14 -24.60
C ASP A 265 3.93 19.95 -25.55
N ARG A 266 4.75 18.98 -25.15
CA ARG A 266 5.07 17.79 -25.96
C ARG A 266 3.93 16.76 -26.04
N HIS A 267 3.14 16.63 -24.98
CA HIS A 267 2.11 15.59 -24.86
C HIS A 267 0.69 16.18 -24.91
N TRP A 268 0.52 17.40 -25.41
CA TRP A 268 -0.78 18.09 -25.41
C TRP A 268 -1.86 17.32 -26.15
N ASN A 269 -1.47 16.63 -27.23
CA ASN A 269 -2.37 15.79 -28.02
C ASN A 269 -2.95 14.62 -27.23
N GLU A 270 -2.28 14.16 -26.16
CA GLU A 270 -2.79 13.12 -25.26
C GLU A 270 -3.77 13.70 -24.23
N VAL A 271 -3.56 14.94 -23.78
CA VAL A 271 -4.37 15.55 -22.72
C VAL A 271 -5.64 16.23 -23.26
N ARG A 272 -5.53 16.98 -24.37
CA ARG A 272 -6.56 17.92 -24.86
C ARG A 272 -7.93 17.34 -25.20
N TRP A 273 -8.01 16.02 -25.37
CA TRP A 273 -9.25 15.34 -25.72
C TRP A 273 -10.05 14.91 -24.50
N HIS A 274 -9.46 14.98 -23.30
CA HIS A 274 -10.13 14.59 -22.08
C HIS A 274 -11.10 15.66 -21.60
N THR A 275 -12.30 15.24 -21.20
CA THR A 275 -13.37 16.12 -20.71
C THR A 275 -12.97 16.76 -19.38
N TYR A 276 -12.32 15.97 -18.51
CA TYR A 276 -11.86 16.38 -17.19
C TYR A 276 -10.36 16.18 -17.05
N VAL A 277 -9.70 17.13 -16.36
CA VAL A 277 -8.27 17.03 -16.02
C VAL A 277 -8.10 17.25 -14.53
N LEU A 278 -7.41 16.32 -13.87
CA LEU A 278 -7.15 16.33 -12.43
C LEU A 278 -5.69 16.66 -12.17
N MET A 279 -5.43 17.56 -11.23
CA MET A 279 -4.07 17.91 -10.79
C MET A 279 -4.09 18.54 -9.40
N PHE A 280 -2.98 18.45 -8.67
CA PHE A 280 -2.80 19.22 -7.44
C PHE A 280 -2.74 20.73 -7.73
N GLU A 281 -3.24 21.54 -6.81
CA GLU A 281 -3.38 23.00 -6.98
C GLU A 281 -2.04 23.68 -7.32
N LYS A 282 -0.96 23.37 -6.61
CA LYS A 282 0.41 23.81 -6.93
C LYS A 282 0.83 23.55 -8.38
N THR A 283 0.48 22.39 -8.94
CA THR A 283 0.80 22.04 -10.33
C THR A 283 -0.10 22.80 -11.31
N TYR A 284 -1.38 22.94 -10.98
CA TYR A 284 -2.32 23.75 -11.75
C TYR A 284 -1.86 25.20 -11.87
N LEU A 285 -1.41 25.82 -10.78
CA LEU A 285 -0.95 27.22 -10.80
C LEU A 285 0.20 27.45 -11.79
N GLN A 286 1.05 26.45 -12.05
CA GLN A 286 2.12 26.54 -13.05
C GLN A 286 1.61 26.46 -14.49
N LEU A 287 0.46 25.81 -14.70
CA LEU A 287 -0.13 25.47 -16.00
C LEU A 287 -1.42 26.24 -16.31
N ALA A 288 -1.88 27.12 -15.40
CA ALA A 288 -3.19 27.75 -15.47
C ALA A 288 -3.41 28.49 -16.80
N ASP A 289 -2.42 29.25 -17.27
CA ASP A 289 -2.51 30.01 -18.51
C ASP A 289 -2.61 29.09 -19.74
N TRP A 290 -1.92 27.96 -19.71
CA TRP A 290 -1.99 26.95 -20.77
C TRP A 290 -3.41 26.38 -20.87
N PHE A 291 -3.96 25.89 -19.75
CA PHE A 291 -5.29 25.30 -19.73
C PHE A 291 -6.40 26.31 -20.07
N ARG A 292 -6.28 27.57 -19.60
CA ARG A 292 -7.22 28.64 -19.98
C ARG A 292 -7.20 28.93 -21.48
N ARG A 293 -6.02 28.95 -22.11
CA ARG A 293 -5.88 29.16 -23.56
C ARG A 293 -6.61 28.11 -24.39
N PHE A 294 -6.78 26.90 -23.86
CA PHE A 294 -7.48 25.80 -24.52
C PHE A 294 -8.86 25.49 -23.91
N HIS A 295 -9.53 26.50 -23.35
CA HIS A 295 -10.91 26.40 -22.87
C HIS A 295 -11.13 25.36 -21.76
N TYR A 296 -10.15 25.22 -20.87
CA TYR A 296 -10.35 24.53 -19.59
C TYR A 296 -10.57 25.52 -18.46
N THR A 297 -11.61 25.28 -17.67
CA THR A 297 -11.96 26.09 -16.49
C THR A 297 -11.98 25.22 -15.25
N VAL A 298 -11.80 25.83 -14.07
CA VAL A 298 -11.90 25.12 -12.80
C VAL A 298 -13.37 24.87 -12.49
N CYS A 299 -13.76 23.60 -12.45
CA CYS A 299 -15.11 23.17 -12.11
C CYS A 299 -15.29 22.86 -10.64
N ASP A 300 -14.24 22.35 -10.01
CA ASP A 300 -14.27 22.01 -8.60
C ASP A 300 -12.87 22.09 -7.97
N ARG A 301 -12.83 22.32 -6.67
CA ARG A 301 -11.61 22.29 -5.85
C ARG A 301 -11.86 21.41 -4.65
N VAL A 302 -11.17 20.28 -4.62
CA VAL A 302 -11.38 19.21 -3.65
C VAL A 302 -10.26 19.22 -2.62
N PHE A 303 -10.62 19.16 -1.34
CA PHE A 303 -9.63 19.01 -0.27
C PHE A 303 -8.95 17.63 -0.31
N HIS A 304 -7.62 17.61 -0.22
CA HIS A 304 -6.79 16.41 -0.18
C HIS A 304 -6.34 16.04 1.23
N ALA A 305 -5.48 16.86 1.83
CA ALA A 305 -4.82 16.52 3.08
C ALA A 305 -4.38 17.76 3.86
N ASP A 306 -4.40 17.68 5.19
CA ASP A 306 -3.94 18.78 6.06
C ASP A 306 -2.41 18.96 5.95
N ILE A 307 -1.68 17.84 5.78
CA ILE A 307 -0.23 17.76 5.69
C ILE A 307 0.14 16.96 4.43
N PRO A 308 0.63 17.61 3.35
CA PRO A 308 1.16 16.91 2.19
C PRO A 308 2.41 16.11 2.55
N ILE A 309 2.53 14.89 2.02
CA ILE A 309 3.65 13.97 2.33
C ILE A 309 4.78 14.01 1.29
N SER A 310 4.61 14.76 0.20
CA SER A 310 5.56 14.85 -0.90
C SER A 310 5.46 16.22 -1.57
N ASP A 311 6.58 16.71 -2.11
CA ASP A 311 6.65 17.97 -2.85
C ASP A 311 5.78 18.00 -4.12
N ARG A 312 5.37 16.82 -4.59
CA ARG A 312 4.47 16.62 -5.75
C ARG A 312 2.98 16.67 -5.38
N GLN A 313 2.66 16.79 -4.10
CA GLN A 313 1.29 16.89 -3.59
C GLN A 313 0.99 18.31 -3.11
N ASP A 314 -0.30 18.61 -2.96
CA ASP A 314 -0.80 19.84 -2.36
C ASP A 314 -2.06 19.59 -1.54
N ARG A 315 -2.51 20.57 -0.76
CA ARG A 315 -3.70 20.49 0.09
C ARG A 315 -5.00 20.34 -0.68
N HIS A 316 -5.03 20.75 -1.95
CA HIS A 316 -6.21 20.64 -2.80
C HIS A 316 -5.89 20.02 -4.16
N ILE A 317 -6.88 19.32 -4.70
CA ILE A 317 -6.92 18.81 -6.07
C ILE A 317 -7.90 19.68 -6.86
N VAL A 318 -7.46 20.16 -8.00
CA VAL A 318 -8.25 20.97 -8.92
C VAL A 318 -8.83 20.04 -9.99
N VAL A 319 -10.14 20.12 -10.18
CA VAL A 319 -10.87 19.46 -11.27
C VAL A 319 -11.12 20.50 -12.35
N LEU A 320 -10.48 20.32 -13.50
CA LEU A 320 -10.71 21.15 -14.68
C LEU A 320 -11.75 20.49 -15.58
N CYS A 321 -12.67 21.27 -16.16
CA CYS A 321 -13.49 20.80 -17.27
C CYS A 321 -13.22 21.62 -18.52
N LYS A 322 -13.37 20.94 -19.66
CA LYS A 322 -13.48 21.58 -20.95
C LYS A 322 -14.84 22.29 -21.06
N THR A 323 -14.82 23.59 -21.34
CA THR A 323 -16.02 24.40 -21.62
C THR A 323 -16.41 24.34 -23.08
#